data_AF-A0A163KXM2-F1
#
_entry.id   AF-A0A163KXM2-F1
#
_cell.length_a   1.000
_cell.length_b   1.000
_cell.length_c   1.000
_cell.angle_alpha   90.00
_cell.angle_beta   90.00
_cell.angle_gamma   90.00
#
_symmetry.space_group_name_H-M   'P 1'
#
loop_
_entity.id
_entity.type
_entity.pdbx_description
1 polymer ?
#
loop_
_entity_poly.entity_id
_entity_poly.type
_entity_poly.pdbx_seq_one_letter_code
_entity_poly.pdbx_strand_id
1 'polypeptide(L)'
;MRSVVALSVAALVGSALAHPSYGQYQHKEVKNVHVLVETAVHTVYEPVKPTSTSIYVAPPAPTSEAPTATAAAPSASVPPPSGGDTYIGIISKWRAKLGLKELASSAELEINALNCVTTSAGVMTHKLNPGTYGQVLAPGKHTMESFLSIFVGGWLCEIPTLPGLDGVCSTMSEGWAYEGQTGHAEILTSDKYSKIGCC
;
A
#
# COMPACT_ATOMS: atom_id res chain seq x y z
N MET A 1 7.20 71.76 -8.34
CA MET A 1 7.14 70.66 -7.36
C MET A 1 5.86 69.86 -7.63
N ARG A 2 5.97 68.64 -8.14
CA ARG A 2 4.83 67.74 -8.37
C ARG A 2 4.61 66.95 -7.07
N SER A 3 3.42 67.06 -6.48
CA SER A 3 2.97 66.18 -5.40
C SER A 3 1.74 65.44 -5.89
N VAL A 4 1.84 64.12 -5.91
CA VAL A 4 0.74 63.19 -6.10
C VAL A 4 0.65 62.43 -4.79
N VAL A 5 -0.50 62.51 -4.11
CA VAL A 5 -0.83 61.62 -2.99
C VAL A 5 -2.14 60.93 -3.36
N ALA A 6 -2.04 59.62 -3.57
CA ALA A 6 -3.14 58.69 -3.69
C ALA A 6 -3.62 58.30 -2.29
N LEU A 7 -4.93 58.08 -2.13
CA LEU A 7 -5.52 57.37 -0.99
C LEU A 7 -6.77 56.63 -1.46
N SER A 8 -6.70 55.31 -1.37
CA SER A 8 -7.73 54.32 -1.67
C SER A 8 -8.73 54.19 -0.53
N VAL A 9 -10.01 53.90 -0.84
CA VAL A 9 -10.98 53.34 0.13
C VAL A 9 -11.76 52.19 -0.54
N ALA A 10 -11.90 51.11 0.22
CA ALA A 10 -12.25 49.76 -0.15
C ALA A 10 -13.74 49.53 -0.52
N ALA A 11 -13.99 48.57 -1.41
CA ALA A 11 -15.30 47.95 -1.60
C ALA A 11 -15.30 46.55 -0.96
N LEU A 12 -16.18 46.36 0.03
CA LEU A 12 -16.54 45.06 0.59
C LEU A 12 -17.31 44.25 -0.48
N VAL A 13 -16.85 43.04 -0.79
CA VAL A 13 -17.63 42.04 -1.54
C VAL A 13 -17.83 40.84 -0.63
N GLY A 14 -19.10 40.53 -0.37
CA GLY A 14 -19.54 39.48 0.55
C GLY A 14 -19.28 38.08 0.03
N SER A 15 -18.92 37.19 0.95
CA SER A 15 -18.80 35.76 0.71
C SER A 15 -20.18 35.09 0.74
N ALA A 16 -20.61 34.50 -0.38
CA ALA A 16 -21.69 33.54 -0.39
C ALA A 16 -21.12 32.15 -0.05
N LEU A 17 -21.55 31.57 1.07
CA LEU A 17 -21.28 30.17 1.40
C LEU A 17 -22.13 29.27 0.50
N ALA A 18 -21.53 28.75 -0.57
CA ALA A 18 -22.09 27.62 -1.30
C ALA A 18 -21.84 26.35 -0.47
N HIS A 19 -22.89 25.77 0.08
CA HIS A 19 -22.86 24.40 0.59
C HIS A 19 -22.62 23.46 -0.59
N PRO A 20 -21.63 22.55 -0.54
CA PRO A 20 -21.56 21.48 -1.53
C PRO A 20 -22.77 20.56 -1.33
N SER A 21 -23.68 20.60 -2.29
CA SER A 21 -24.70 19.57 -2.49
C SER A 21 -23.98 18.28 -2.83
N TYR A 22 -23.87 17.37 -1.87
CA TYR A 22 -23.38 16.01 -2.11
C TYR A 22 -24.41 15.30 -3.00
N GLY A 23 -24.13 15.28 -4.30
CA GLY A 23 -24.93 14.58 -5.28
C GLY A 23 -25.06 13.10 -4.91
N GLN A 24 -26.26 12.57 -5.03
CA GLN A 24 -26.52 11.15 -5.08
C GLN A 24 -25.65 10.50 -6.16
N TYR A 25 -24.60 9.79 -5.76
CA TYR A 25 -23.87 8.91 -6.67
C TYR A 25 -24.63 7.60 -6.80
N GLN A 26 -25.23 7.39 -7.97
CA GLN A 26 -25.64 6.07 -8.42
C GLN A 26 -24.37 5.23 -8.60
N HIS A 27 -24.06 4.41 -7.60
CA HIS A 27 -23.00 3.40 -7.66
C HIS A 27 -23.37 2.32 -8.67
N LYS A 28 -22.68 2.28 -9.82
CA LYS A 28 -22.49 1.06 -10.62
C LYS A 28 -21.33 1.20 -11.60
N GLU A 29 -20.13 0.85 -11.11
CA GLU A 29 -19.23 -0.20 -11.63
C GLU A 29 -17.90 -0.04 -10.85
N VAL A 30 -17.70 -0.88 -9.84
CA VAL A 30 -16.50 -0.84 -8.96
C VAL A 30 -15.39 -1.65 -9.61
N LYS A 31 -14.29 -0.99 -9.96
CA LYS A 31 -13.00 -1.62 -10.25
C LYS A 31 -12.10 -1.31 -9.05
N ASN A 32 -11.63 -2.34 -8.37
CA ASN A 32 -10.87 -2.17 -7.14
C ASN A 32 -9.39 -2.40 -7.39
N VAL A 33 -8.53 -1.64 -6.73
CA VAL A 33 -7.08 -1.83 -6.72
C VAL A 33 -6.68 -2.39 -5.37
N HIS A 34 -6.09 -3.59 -5.36
CA HIS A 34 -5.68 -4.29 -4.15
C HIS A 34 -4.18 -4.50 -4.21
N VAL A 35 -3.45 -4.13 -3.15
CA VAL A 35 -2.00 -4.32 -3.06
C VAL A 35 -1.67 -5.16 -1.83
N LEU A 36 -0.85 -6.19 -2.02
CA LEU A 36 -0.45 -7.17 -1.00
C LEU A 36 1.06 -7.21 -0.86
N VAL A 37 1.57 -7.36 0.36
CA VAL A 37 3.01 -7.42 0.66
C VAL A 37 3.40 -8.66 1.47
N GLU A 38 4.61 -9.19 1.23
CA GLU A 38 5.18 -10.36 1.92
C GLU A 38 6.39 -9.96 2.79
N THR A 39 6.45 -10.45 4.04
CA THR A 39 7.58 -10.20 4.95
C THR A 39 8.77 -11.11 4.65
N ALA A 40 9.98 -10.56 4.61
CA ALA A 40 11.20 -11.37 4.64
C ALA A 40 11.58 -11.68 6.09
N VAL A 41 11.34 -12.91 6.55
CA VAL A 41 11.79 -13.33 7.90
C VAL A 41 13.26 -13.74 7.83
N HIS A 42 14.16 -12.90 8.35
CA HIS A 42 15.54 -13.28 8.62
C HIS A 42 15.60 -14.02 9.97
N THR A 43 15.51 -15.35 9.96
CA THR A 43 15.81 -16.16 11.15
C THR A 43 17.33 -16.29 11.32
N VAL A 44 17.89 -15.51 12.24
CA VAL A 44 19.26 -15.72 12.75
C VAL A 44 19.18 -16.75 13.88
N TYR A 45 19.75 -17.93 13.67
CA TYR A 45 19.85 -18.97 14.71
C TYR A 45 21.12 -18.71 15.54
N GLU A 46 20.97 -18.35 16.81
CA GLU A 46 22.06 -18.42 17.79
C GLU A 46 22.10 -19.84 18.41
N PRO A 47 23.28 -20.48 18.55
CA PRO A 47 23.38 -21.79 19.15
C PRO A 47 23.30 -21.70 20.68
N VAL A 48 22.23 -22.23 21.27
CA VAL A 48 22.09 -22.36 22.72
C VAL A 48 22.77 -23.66 23.19
N LYS A 49 23.71 -23.52 24.13
CA LYS A 49 24.48 -24.57 24.80
C LYS A 49 23.57 -25.52 25.61
N PRO A 50 23.67 -26.85 25.49
CA PRO A 50 22.76 -27.77 26.19
C PRO A 50 23.18 -27.99 27.65
N THR A 51 22.20 -28.01 28.56
CA THR A 51 22.33 -28.58 29.91
C THR A 51 21.22 -29.63 30.10
N SER A 52 21.64 -30.86 30.40
CA SER A 52 20.85 -32.06 30.76
C SER A 52 20.10 -31.82 32.09
N THR A 53 19.02 -32.50 32.54
CA THR A 53 18.41 -33.80 32.26
C THR A 53 16.96 -33.75 32.77
N SER A 54 15.99 -34.34 32.07
CA SER A 54 14.71 -34.77 32.67
C SER A 54 14.15 -35.91 31.83
N ILE A 55 14.07 -37.11 32.42
CA ILE A 55 13.46 -38.29 31.80
C ILE A 55 11.95 -38.17 31.95
N TYR A 56 11.28 -37.79 30.87
CA TYR A 56 9.84 -37.93 30.70
C TYR A 56 9.59 -39.02 29.66
N VAL A 57 8.87 -40.07 30.04
CA VAL A 57 8.43 -41.13 29.10
C VAL A 57 7.06 -40.73 28.57
N ALA A 58 7.02 -40.32 27.31
CA ALA A 58 5.79 -39.95 26.60
C ALA A 58 5.09 -41.18 25.99
N PRO A 59 3.74 -41.23 25.95
CA PRO A 59 2.98 -42.26 25.23
C PRO A 59 3.26 -42.25 23.72
N PRO A 60 3.05 -43.38 23.00
CA PRO A 60 3.30 -43.44 21.55
C PRO A 60 2.40 -42.45 20.81
N ALA A 61 3.03 -41.55 20.05
CA ALA A 61 2.36 -40.56 19.22
C ALA A 61 1.67 -41.22 18.01
N PRO A 62 0.51 -40.72 17.56
CA PRO A 62 -0.09 -41.15 16.30
C PRO A 62 0.83 -40.78 15.13
N THR A 63 1.11 -41.75 14.26
CA THR A 63 1.85 -41.55 13.01
C THR A 63 0.99 -40.73 12.06
N SER A 64 1.14 -39.40 12.11
CA SER A 64 0.64 -38.49 11.08
C SER A 64 1.74 -38.34 10.03
N GLU A 65 1.48 -38.81 8.81
CA GLU A 65 2.35 -38.54 7.66
C GLU A 65 2.45 -37.03 7.46
N ALA A 66 3.65 -36.48 7.61
CA ALA A 66 3.92 -35.09 7.30
C ALA A 66 3.89 -34.92 5.77
N PRO A 67 3.12 -33.97 5.22
CA PRO A 67 3.22 -33.65 3.80
C PRO A 67 4.63 -33.11 3.53
N THR A 68 5.34 -33.76 2.62
CA THR A 68 6.60 -33.28 2.07
C THR A 68 6.35 -31.93 1.38
N ALA A 69 6.62 -30.84 2.09
CA ALA A 69 6.68 -29.52 1.49
C ALA A 69 7.93 -29.46 0.59
N THR A 70 7.73 -29.74 -0.69
CA THR A 70 8.68 -29.38 -1.74
C THR A 70 8.80 -27.86 -1.72
N ALA A 71 9.83 -27.34 -1.06
CA ALA A 71 10.22 -25.95 -1.16
C ALA A 71 10.56 -25.68 -2.63
N ALA A 72 9.65 -25.01 -3.35
CA ALA A 72 9.94 -24.48 -4.66
C ALA A 72 11.13 -23.52 -4.53
N ALA A 73 12.15 -23.72 -5.37
CA ALA A 73 13.27 -22.80 -5.47
C ALA A 73 12.72 -21.38 -5.72
N PRO A 74 13.29 -20.33 -5.09
CA PRO A 74 12.87 -18.97 -5.34
C PRO A 74 13.02 -18.70 -6.83
N SER A 75 11.88 -18.55 -7.52
CA SER A 75 11.87 -18.05 -8.89
C SER A 75 12.54 -16.68 -8.85
N ALA A 76 13.62 -16.53 -9.61
CA ALA A 76 14.28 -15.25 -9.77
C ALA A 76 13.26 -14.28 -10.37
N SER A 77 12.70 -13.42 -9.53
CA SER A 77 11.84 -12.33 -9.97
C SER A 77 12.70 -11.42 -10.83
N VAL A 78 12.40 -11.41 -12.13
CA VAL A 78 13.03 -10.50 -13.09
C VAL A 78 12.84 -9.09 -12.55
N PRO A 79 13.90 -8.27 -12.41
CA PRO A 79 13.73 -6.90 -11.97
C PRO A 79 12.69 -6.24 -12.88
N PRO A 80 11.61 -5.68 -12.31
CA PRO A 80 10.59 -5.04 -13.11
C PRO A 80 11.22 -3.93 -13.95
N PRO A 81 10.73 -3.70 -15.18
CA PRO A 81 11.26 -2.64 -16.02
C PRO A 81 11.16 -1.32 -15.26
N SER A 82 12.28 -0.59 -15.22
CA SER A 82 12.39 0.78 -14.70
C SER A 82 11.67 1.75 -15.65
N GLY A 83 10.34 1.64 -15.72
CA GLY A 83 9.47 2.46 -16.55
C GLY A 83 8.14 2.70 -15.83
N GLY A 84 7.72 3.96 -15.74
CA GLY A 84 6.54 4.41 -15.01
C GLY A 84 5.18 3.96 -15.59
N ASP A 85 5.19 3.12 -16.63
CA ASP A 85 4.01 2.67 -17.36
C ASP A 85 3.38 1.40 -16.73
N THR A 86 3.99 0.90 -15.65
CA THR A 86 3.49 -0.25 -14.88
C THR A 86 3.24 0.15 -13.44
N TYR A 87 2.35 -0.56 -12.75
CA TYR A 87 2.08 -0.31 -11.34
C TYR A 87 3.36 -0.47 -10.50
N ILE A 88 4.19 -1.47 -10.82
CA ILE A 88 5.45 -1.71 -10.11
C ILE A 88 6.47 -0.59 -10.38
N GLY A 89 6.52 -0.05 -11.60
CA GLY A 89 7.34 1.12 -11.91
C GLY A 89 6.92 2.38 -11.14
N ILE A 90 5.63 2.57 -10.91
CA ILE A 90 5.12 3.64 -10.04
C ILE A 90 5.58 3.43 -8.60
N ILE A 91 5.41 2.21 -8.06
CA ILE A 91 5.84 1.86 -6.71
C ILE A 91 7.35 2.11 -6.55
N SER A 92 8.17 1.58 -7.46
CA SER A 92 9.63 1.75 -7.43
C SER A 92 10.05 3.21 -7.51
N LYS A 93 9.43 4.01 -8.39
CA LYS A 93 9.70 5.45 -8.51
C LYS A 93 9.46 6.18 -7.18
N TRP A 94 8.33 5.92 -6.53
CA TRP A 94 7.98 6.60 -5.29
C TRP A 94 8.76 6.09 -4.08
N ARG A 95 9.01 4.78 -3.99
CA ARG A 95 9.89 4.24 -2.95
C ARG A 95 11.31 4.79 -3.07
N ALA A 96 11.83 4.95 -4.29
CA ALA A 96 13.13 5.59 -4.51
C ALA A 96 13.17 7.05 -4.01
N LYS A 97 12.11 7.84 -4.26
CA LYS A 97 11.98 9.20 -3.72
C LYS A 97 11.98 9.22 -2.19
N LEU A 98 11.33 8.23 -1.58
CA LEU A 98 11.29 8.06 -0.12
C LEU A 98 12.59 7.49 0.47
N GLY A 99 13.60 7.18 -0.36
CA GLY A 99 14.85 6.55 0.10
C GLY A 99 14.68 5.08 0.54
N LEU A 100 13.61 4.42 0.09
CA LEU A 100 13.27 3.05 0.46
C LEU A 100 13.79 2.04 -0.56
N LYS A 101 14.08 0.83 -0.09
CA LYS A 101 14.46 -0.31 -0.94
C LYS A 101 13.33 -0.67 -1.90
N GLU A 102 13.67 -1.00 -3.15
CA GLU A 102 12.70 -1.49 -4.14
C GLU A 102 12.03 -2.81 -3.69
N LEU A 103 10.75 -2.97 -4.03
CA LEU A 103 9.99 -4.20 -3.82
C LEU A 103 10.01 -5.02 -5.11
N ALA A 104 10.22 -6.33 -5.02
CA ALA A 104 10.07 -7.23 -6.16
C ALA A 104 8.58 -7.51 -6.43
N SER A 105 8.18 -7.59 -7.70
CA SER A 105 6.86 -8.15 -8.03
C SER A 105 6.80 -9.64 -7.65
N SER A 106 5.65 -10.07 -7.14
CA SER A 106 5.35 -11.48 -6.83
C SER A 106 4.03 -11.88 -7.48
N ALA A 107 4.11 -12.81 -8.44
CA ALA A 107 2.94 -13.38 -9.10
C ALA A 107 1.96 -14.04 -8.12
N GLU A 108 2.46 -14.64 -7.03
CA GLU A 108 1.61 -15.19 -5.98
C GLU A 108 0.81 -14.11 -5.26
N LEU A 109 1.44 -12.96 -4.96
CA LEU A 109 0.74 -11.83 -4.36
C LEU A 109 -0.24 -11.18 -5.34
N GLU A 110 0.05 -11.12 -6.64
CA GLU A 110 -0.90 -10.66 -7.66
C GLU A 110 -2.14 -11.58 -7.74
N ILE A 111 -1.95 -12.90 -7.71
CA ILE A 111 -3.05 -13.88 -7.64
C ILE A 111 -3.86 -13.69 -6.36
N ASN A 112 -3.20 -13.48 -5.22
CA ASN A 112 -3.88 -13.22 -3.96
C ASN A 112 -4.67 -11.90 -4.01
N ALA A 113 -4.18 -10.88 -4.72
CA ALA A 113 -4.84 -9.58 -4.86
C ALA A 113 -6.13 -9.77 -5.66
N LEU A 114 -6.02 -10.46 -6.79
CA LEU A 114 -7.15 -10.79 -7.65
C LEU A 114 -8.19 -11.64 -6.91
N ASN A 115 -7.73 -12.62 -6.11
CA ASN A 115 -8.63 -13.42 -5.28
C ASN A 115 -9.39 -12.55 -4.27
N CYS A 116 -8.71 -11.58 -3.65
CA CYS A 116 -9.37 -10.65 -2.73
C CYS A 116 -10.45 -9.82 -3.43
N VAL A 117 -10.14 -9.20 -4.59
CA VAL A 117 -11.12 -8.40 -5.36
C VAL A 117 -12.33 -9.24 -5.78
N THR A 118 -12.06 -10.42 -6.36
CA THR A 118 -13.10 -11.28 -6.94
C THR A 118 -14.01 -11.85 -5.86
N THR A 119 -13.44 -12.29 -4.74
CA THR A 119 -14.25 -12.86 -3.65
C THR A 119 -14.96 -11.81 -2.79
N SER A 120 -14.50 -10.57 -2.77
CA SER A 120 -15.20 -9.48 -2.08
C SER A 120 -16.30 -8.81 -2.92
N ALA A 121 -16.43 -9.19 -4.20
CA ALA A 121 -17.45 -8.68 -5.12
C ALA A 121 -17.52 -7.14 -5.17
N GLY A 122 -16.37 -6.47 -5.09
CA GLY A 122 -16.32 -5.00 -5.10
C GLY A 122 -16.23 -4.36 -3.71
N VAL A 123 -16.46 -5.10 -2.63
CA VAL A 123 -16.44 -4.57 -1.26
C VAL A 123 -14.99 -4.43 -0.76
N MET A 124 -14.70 -3.33 -0.07
CA MET A 124 -13.40 -3.06 0.58
C MET A 124 -13.26 -3.89 1.87
N THR A 125 -13.23 -5.20 1.74
CA THR A 125 -13.02 -6.14 2.85
C THR A 125 -11.64 -6.76 2.73
N HIS A 126 -10.86 -6.66 3.80
CA HIS A 126 -9.57 -7.31 3.87
C HIS A 126 -9.70 -8.83 3.82
N LYS A 127 -8.80 -9.46 3.06
CA LYS A 127 -8.65 -10.91 2.99
C LYS A 127 -7.17 -11.23 2.81
N LEU A 128 -6.52 -11.62 3.90
CA LEU A 128 -5.13 -12.08 3.88
C LEU A 128 -5.13 -13.56 3.46
N ASN A 129 -4.79 -13.81 2.20
CA ASN A 129 -4.54 -15.16 1.71
C ASN A 129 -3.18 -15.66 2.25
N PRO A 130 -2.95 -16.99 2.34
CA PRO A 130 -1.66 -17.54 2.75
C PRO A 130 -0.49 -16.88 2.01
N GLY A 131 0.60 -16.59 2.74
CA GLY A 131 1.76 -15.87 2.20
C GLY A 131 1.60 -14.34 2.13
N THR A 132 0.42 -13.79 2.44
CA THR A 132 0.22 -12.34 2.56
C THR A 132 0.39 -11.89 4.00
N TYR A 133 1.17 -10.82 4.22
CA TYR A 133 1.43 -10.26 5.55
C TYR A 133 1.00 -8.79 5.70
N GLY A 134 0.65 -8.12 4.61
CA GLY A 134 0.02 -6.80 4.63
C GLY A 134 -0.86 -6.62 3.39
N GLN A 135 -1.91 -5.80 3.54
CA GLN A 135 -2.85 -5.51 2.46
C GLN A 135 -3.31 -4.06 2.56
N VAL A 136 -3.35 -3.38 1.41
CA VAL A 136 -3.95 -2.05 1.26
C VAL A 136 -5.00 -2.11 0.14
N LEU A 137 -6.12 -1.42 0.34
CA LEU A 137 -7.29 -1.48 -0.53
C LEU A 137 -7.69 -0.07 -0.96
N ALA A 138 -8.15 0.08 -2.19
CA ALA A 138 -8.79 1.32 -2.62
C ALA A 138 -9.80 1.10 -3.75
N PRO A 139 -10.87 1.90 -3.78
CA PRO A 139 -11.71 2.00 -4.97
C PRO A 139 -10.95 2.73 -6.08
N GLY A 140 -11.18 2.37 -7.34
CA GLY A 140 -10.47 3.00 -8.45
C GLY A 140 -11.01 2.69 -9.84
N LYS A 141 -10.22 3.06 -10.83
CA LYS A 141 -10.35 2.59 -12.21
C LYS A 141 -9.14 1.71 -12.52
N HIS A 142 -9.31 0.78 -13.45
CA HIS A 142 -8.20 -0.03 -13.95
C HIS A 142 -7.36 0.78 -14.96
N THR A 143 -6.76 1.88 -14.51
CA THR A 143 -5.85 2.75 -15.29
C THR A 143 -4.64 3.10 -14.44
N MET A 144 -3.48 3.32 -15.08
CA MET A 144 -2.26 3.71 -14.37
C MET A 144 -2.38 5.08 -13.69
N GLU A 145 -3.16 6.01 -14.26
CA GLU A 145 -3.47 7.29 -13.63
C GLU A 145 -4.26 7.11 -12.33
N SER A 146 -5.26 6.22 -12.34
CA SER A 146 -6.01 5.89 -11.13
C SER A 146 -5.12 5.22 -10.09
N PHE A 147 -4.24 4.30 -10.52
CA PHE A 147 -3.29 3.67 -9.62
C PHE A 147 -2.33 4.71 -9.00
N LEU A 148 -1.80 5.64 -9.80
CA LEU A 148 -0.94 6.71 -9.30
C LEU A 148 -1.66 7.62 -8.29
N SER A 149 -2.91 8.01 -8.58
CA SER A 149 -3.74 8.81 -7.69
C SER A 149 -4.00 8.09 -6.36
N ILE A 150 -4.31 6.80 -6.41
CA ILE A 150 -4.51 5.96 -5.22
C ILE A 150 -3.19 5.78 -4.45
N PHE A 151 -2.13 5.40 -5.13
CA PHE A 151 -0.87 5.03 -4.49
C PHE A 151 -0.25 6.23 -3.78
N VAL A 152 -0.16 7.36 -4.46
CA VAL A 152 0.44 8.58 -3.91
C VAL A 152 -0.57 9.34 -3.07
N GLY A 153 -1.69 9.71 -3.70
CA GLY A 153 -2.71 10.54 -3.10
C GLY A 153 -3.53 9.81 -2.04
N GLY A 154 -3.99 8.60 -2.32
CA GLY A 154 -4.81 7.83 -1.39
C GLY A 154 -4.03 7.20 -0.23
N TRP A 155 -2.85 6.64 -0.49
CA TRP A 155 -2.12 5.86 0.51
C TRP A 155 -0.91 6.58 1.08
N LEU A 156 0.07 7.01 0.28
CA LEU A 156 1.28 7.65 0.83
C LEU A 156 0.97 8.98 1.53
N CYS A 157 0.06 9.77 0.97
CA CYS A 157 -0.32 11.06 1.53
C CYS A 157 -1.18 10.99 2.80
N GLU A 158 -1.49 9.79 3.31
CA GLU A 158 -1.94 9.62 4.70
C GLU A 158 -0.93 10.17 5.72
N ILE A 159 0.38 10.08 5.38
CA ILE A 159 1.46 10.68 6.16
C ILE A 159 2.17 11.72 5.27
N PRO A 160 1.63 12.95 5.14
CA PRO A 160 2.16 13.95 4.21
C PRO A 160 3.57 14.45 4.57
N THR A 161 4.03 14.14 5.79
CA THR A 161 5.37 14.46 6.28
C THR A 161 6.43 13.41 5.95
N LEU A 162 6.09 12.36 5.19
CA LEU A 162 7.07 11.38 4.73
C LEU A 162 8.17 12.07 3.89
N PRO A 163 9.45 11.81 4.20
CA PRO A 163 10.56 12.45 3.48
C PRO A 163 10.55 12.00 2.01
N GLY A 164 10.67 12.93 1.07
CA GLY A 164 10.65 12.65 -0.38
C GLY A 164 9.29 12.79 -1.07
N LEU A 165 8.22 13.13 -0.32
CA LEU A 165 6.94 13.55 -0.91
C LEU A 165 6.95 15.01 -1.37
N ASP A 166 7.86 15.85 -0.88
CA ASP A 166 8.16 17.20 -1.38
C ASP A 166 6.93 18.08 -1.65
N GLY A 167 5.92 18.01 -0.77
CA GLY A 167 4.68 18.78 -0.89
C GLY A 167 3.69 18.26 -1.94
N VAL A 168 3.97 17.16 -2.64
CA VAL A 168 3.07 16.58 -3.67
C VAL A 168 1.66 16.32 -3.15
N CYS A 169 1.52 16.06 -1.85
CA CYS A 169 0.25 15.80 -1.22
C CYS A 169 -0.71 16.98 -1.29
N SER A 170 -0.26 18.23 -1.43
CA SER A 170 -1.18 19.38 -1.58
C SER A 170 -2.08 19.28 -2.81
N THR A 171 -1.67 18.49 -3.81
CA THR A 171 -2.43 18.30 -5.06
C THR A 171 -2.91 16.85 -5.18
N MET A 172 -2.06 15.87 -4.91
CA MET A 172 -2.41 14.46 -5.11
C MET A 172 -3.43 13.94 -4.09
N SER A 173 -3.55 14.56 -2.91
CA SER A 173 -4.55 14.19 -1.90
C SER A 173 -5.96 14.71 -2.21
N GLU A 174 -6.15 15.48 -3.29
CA GLU A 174 -7.45 16.09 -3.58
C GLU A 174 -8.51 15.00 -3.77
N GLY A 175 -9.62 15.11 -3.02
CA GLY A 175 -10.71 14.14 -3.02
C GLY A 175 -10.53 12.94 -2.08
N TRP A 176 -9.39 12.81 -1.41
CA TRP A 176 -9.16 11.77 -0.40
C TRP A 176 -9.51 12.25 1.01
N ALA A 177 -10.23 11.42 1.76
CA ALA A 177 -10.52 11.62 3.17
C ALA A 177 -9.88 10.49 3.97
N TYR A 178 -8.82 10.79 4.71
CA TYR A 178 -8.03 9.77 5.43
C TYR A 178 -8.62 9.41 6.79
N GLU A 179 -9.45 10.27 7.38
CA GLU A 179 -10.05 10.05 8.71
C GLU A 179 -9.01 9.76 9.83
N GLY A 180 -7.78 10.27 9.67
CA GLY A 180 -6.67 10.00 10.59
C GLY A 180 -6.00 8.64 10.44
N GLN A 181 -6.35 7.87 9.41
CA GLN A 181 -5.71 6.60 9.08
C GLN A 181 -4.32 6.82 8.48
N THR A 182 -3.37 5.99 8.87
CA THR A 182 -1.98 5.96 8.39
C THR A 182 -1.54 4.57 7.94
N GLY A 183 -2.42 3.58 8.08
CA GLY A 183 -2.08 2.17 7.92
C GLY A 183 -1.61 1.82 6.51
N HIS A 184 -2.13 2.48 5.48
CA HIS A 184 -1.69 2.21 4.10
C HIS A 184 -0.28 2.74 3.87
N ALA A 185 0.01 3.98 4.30
CA ALA A 185 1.35 4.54 4.25
C ALA A 185 2.36 3.70 5.04
N GLU A 186 2.01 3.24 6.25
CA GLU A 186 2.88 2.42 7.09
C GLU A 186 3.24 1.08 6.44
N ILE A 187 2.26 0.41 5.83
CA ILE A 187 2.49 -0.84 5.10
C ILE A 187 3.41 -0.60 3.89
N LEU A 188 3.12 0.43 3.09
CA LEU A 188 3.82 0.72 1.85
C LEU A 188 5.22 1.32 2.05
N THR A 189 5.52 1.86 3.23
CA THR A 189 6.84 2.43 3.56
C THR A 189 7.68 1.55 4.48
N SER A 190 7.09 0.48 5.04
CA SER A 190 7.80 -0.50 5.85
C SER A 190 8.98 -1.16 5.10
N ASP A 191 10.06 -1.35 5.84
CA ASP A 191 11.28 -2.07 5.43
C ASP A 191 11.17 -3.59 5.61
N LYS A 192 10.12 -4.06 6.30
CA LYS A 192 9.89 -5.49 6.58
C LYS A 192 9.47 -6.29 5.34
N TYR A 193 8.99 -5.59 4.31
CA TYR A 193 8.48 -6.21 3.09
C TYR A 193 9.52 -6.13 1.97
N SER A 194 9.63 -7.21 1.21
CA SER A 194 10.55 -7.31 0.07
C SER A 194 9.85 -7.58 -1.27
N LYS A 195 8.56 -7.94 -1.20
CA LYS A 195 7.75 -8.26 -2.38
C LYS A 195 6.38 -7.60 -2.29
N ILE A 196 5.78 -7.39 -3.46
CA ILE A 196 4.46 -6.79 -3.61
C ILE A 196 3.71 -7.42 -4.79
N GLY A 197 2.39 -7.42 -4.74
CA GLY A 197 1.53 -7.78 -5.88
C GLY A 197 0.27 -6.93 -5.90
N CYS A 198 -0.18 -6.58 -7.10
CA CYS A 198 -1.38 -5.79 -7.35
C CYS A 198 -2.24 -6.43 -8.44
N CYS A 199 -3.56 -6.17 -8.41
CA CYS A 199 -4.49 -6.58 -9.47
C CYS A 199 -5.42 -5.44 -9.91
#